data_AF-A0A820A7L0-F1
#
_entry.id   AF-A0A820A7L0-F1
#
_cell.length_a   1.000
_cell.length_b   1.000
_cell.length_c   1.000
_cell.angle_alpha   90.00
_cell.angle_beta   90.00
_cell.angle_gamma   90.00
#
_symmetry.space_group_name_H-M   'P 1'
#
loop_
_entity.id
_entity.type
_entity.pdbx_description
1 polymer ?
#
loop_
_entity_poly.entity_id
_entity_poly.type
_entity_poly.pdbx_seq_one_letter_code
_entity_poly.pdbx_strand_id
1 'polypeptide(L)'
;MANNKSITSVQTNTQANDKEAASFFKGATANRRINMQRMQNVLLVWLDNNINENNADCNNTIKQLKCVVNNINTFTDSEECVEFIQTINNNKICMIVSESLAKHIVPHVHDMSQVDIILIFYSNEDWDKRWAKEWPKIKGVFRDIKSICEALRQGVRQCEQNSISISFVASNKKLDQLDPSFMYTQILKEILLTIKFEDKHFKEFITYCREAFIENEYDLHKIEKLERDYHDQKPIWWYTYQCFLYSMLNQALRLMDVDIIVRMGFFISDLHRDIERLHSEHFDGEQSDKTFTVYRGQCLSKEDFIEMTKTKGGLLSFNNFLSTSKDRDVSLFFAPQAATNPDLIGVLFVMSINPTYSITPFASVTDVSYFHTEDEVLFSMHTIFRIEDIKSMGENHHLYQVNLTLTNENNVSFYSIRIGIN
;
A
#
# COMPACT_ATOMS: atom_id res chain seq x y z
N MET A 1 11.70 -15.81 -78.68
CA MET A 1 11.12 -14.68 -77.92
C MET A 1 10.06 -15.23 -76.98
N ALA A 2 9.96 -14.67 -75.77
CA ALA A 2 9.35 -15.22 -74.54
C ALA A 2 10.27 -16.22 -73.80
N ASN A 3 10.46 -16.19 -72.47
CA ASN A 3 9.81 -15.41 -71.43
C ASN A 3 10.74 -15.29 -70.19
N ASN A 4 10.90 -14.08 -69.66
CA ASN A 4 11.61 -13.80 -68.41
C ASN A 4 10.64 -13.99 -67.23
N LYS A 5 10.98 -14.85 -66.25
CA LYS A 5 10.32 -14.86 -64.92
C LYS A 5 11.29 -14.23 -63.91
N SER A 6 11.01 -12.99 -63.51
CA SER A 6 11.73 -12.28 -62.45
C SER A 6 10.91 -12.29 -61.16
N ILE A 7 11.47 -12.98 -60.17
CA ILE A 7 11.53 -12.68 -58.73
C ILE A 7 10.65 -11.49 -58.28
N THR A 8 9.52 -11.78 -57.62
CA THR A 8 8.78 -10.81 -56.80
C THR A 8 8.00 -11.57 -55.72
N SER A 9 8.61 -11.86 -54.57
CA SER A 9 7.89 -12.35 -53.37
C SER A 9 8.78 -12.45 -52.10
N VAL A 10 9.52 -11.40 -51.72
CA VAL A 10 10.22 -11.41 -50.41
C VAL A 10 10.06 -10.12 -49.58
N GLN A 11 9.57 -9.01 -50.14
CA GLN A 11 9.54 -7.73 -49.38
C GLN A 11 8.22 -7.40 -48.66
N THR A 12 7.16 -8.20 -48.78
CA THR A 12 5.84 -7.89 -48.16
C THR A 12 5.53 -8.65 -46.87
N ASN A 13 6.26 -9.72 -46.54
CA ASN A 13 6.01 -10.49 -45.30
C ASN A 13 6.76 -9.95 -44.06
N THR A 14 7.85 -9.20 -44.24
CA THR A 14 8.62 -8.68 -43.10
C THR A 14 7.89 -7.54 -42.40
N GLN A 15 7.28 -6.61 -43.12
CA GLN A 15 6.55 -5.47 -42.52
C GLN A 15 5.23 -5.86 -41.83
N ALA A 16 4.58 -6.94 -42.25
CA ALA A 16 3.38 -7.45 -41.59
C ALA A 16 3.72 -8.17 -40.27
N ASN A 17 4.76 -9.02 -40.30
CA ASN A 17 5.28 -9.68 -39.10
C ASN A 17 5.87 -8.69 -38.09
N ASP A 18 6.52 -7.61 -38.54
CA ASP A 18 7.04 -6.57 -37.64
C ASP A 18 5.92 -5.77 -36.96
N LYS A 19 4.77 -5.57 -37.63
CA LYS A 19 3.61 -4.90 -37.04
C LYS A 19 2.84 -5.79 -36.06
N GLU A 20 2.70 -7.09 -36.36
CA GLU A 20 2.12 -8.06 -35.41
C GLU A 20 3.03 -8.34 -34.22
N ALA A 21 4.34 -8.42 -34.44
CA ALA A 21 5.31 -8.50 -33.35
C ALA A 21 5.23 -7.22 -32.50
N ALA A 22 5.26 -6.03 -33.11
CA ALA A 22 5.17 -4.77 -32.36
C ALA A 22 3.84 -4.60 -31.60
N SER A 23 2.71 -5.09 -32.14
CA SER A 23 1.42 -5.06 -31.43
C SER A 23 1.38 -6.07 -30.29
N PHE A 24 1.94 -7.28 -30.48
CA PHE A 24 2.08 -8.29 -29.44
C PHE A 24 3.01 -7.81 -28.31
N PHE A 25 4.17 -7.22 -28.64
CA PHE A 25 5.09 -6.62 -27.69
C PHE A 25 4.44 -5.46 -26.95
N LYS A 26 3.73 -4.55 -27.63
CA LYS A 26 2.97 -3.47 -26.97
C LYS A 26 1.90 -4.00 -26.03
N GLY A 27 1.17 -5.05 -26.41
CA GLY A 27 0.17 -5.71 -25.56
C GLY A 27 0.78 -6.38 -24.34
N ALA A 28 1.93 -7.04 -24.50
CA ALA A 28 2.68 -7.64 -23.39
C ALA A 28 3.23 -6.58 -22.43
N THR A 29 3.78 -5.47 -22.93
CA THR A 29 4.27 -4.35 -22.11
C THR A 29 3.13 -3.64 -21.38
N ALA A 30 1.96 -3.45 -22.02
CA ALA A 30 0.79 -2.86 -21.38
C ALA A 30 0.23 -3.76 -20.26
N ASN A 31 0.06 -5.06 -20.52
CA ASN A 31 -0.36 -6.02 -19.49
C ASN A 31 0.64 -6.11 -18.34
N ARG A 32 1.95 -6.04 -18.64
CA ARG A 32 3.00 -5.99 -17.61
C ARG A 32 2.90 -4.73 -16.75
N ARG A 33 2.67 -3.56 -17.36
CA ARG A 33 2.51 -2.29 -16.62
C ARG A 33 1.28 -2.32 -15.72
N ILE A 34 0.19 -2.93 -16.18
CA ILE A 34 -1.02 -3.16 -15.36
C ILE A 34 -0.69 -4.11 -14.19
N ASN A 35 0.04 -5.20 -14.44
CA ASN A 35 0.45 -6.12 -13.38
C ASN A 35 1.35 -5.42 -12.34
N MET A 36 2.33 -4.61 -12.77
CA MET A 36 3.16 -3.83 -11.84
C MET A 36 2.34 -2.82 -11.02
N GLN A 37 1.32 -2.18 -11.62
CA GLN A 37 0.41 -1.27 -10.92
C GLN A 37 -0.43 -1.97 -9.84
N ARG A 38 -0.63 -3.29 -9.93
CA ARG A 38 -1.32 -4.09 -8.92
C ARG A 38 -0.43 -4.52 -7.75
N MET A 39 0.88 -4.27 -7.81
CA MET A 39 1.86 -4.72 -6.80
C MET A 39 2.18 -3.68 -5.74
N GLN A 40 2.01 -2.40 -6.07
CA GLN A 40 2.33 -1.28 -5.21
C GLN A 40 1.33 -0.14 -5.40
N ASN A 41 0.88 0.44 -4.29
CA ASN A 41 -0.05 1.57 -4.32
C ASN A 41 0.59 2.84 -4.90
N VAL A 42 1.90 2.97 -4.72
CA VAL A 42 2.65 4.17 -5.06
C VAL A 42 3.28 4.09 -6.45
N LEU A 43 3.09 5.16 -7.22
CA LEU A 43 3.73 5.40 -8.50
C LEU A 43 4.69 6.58 -8.37
N LEU A 44 5.89 6.44 -8.91
CA LEU A 44 6.89 7.50 -8.95
C LEU A 44 6.81 8.22 -10.30
N VAL A 45 6.63 9.53 -10.27
CA VAL A 45 6.76 10.41 -11.43
C VAL A 45 8.04 11.21 -11.28
N TRP A 46 8.93 11.19 -12.26
CA TRP A 46 10.13 12.01 -12.27
C TRP A 46 10.11 12.97 -13.46
N LEU A 47 10.02 14.28 -13.17
CA LEU A 47 9.98 15.35 -14.16
C LEU A 47 11.28 16.18 -14.14
N ASP A 48 12.06 16.08 -15.20
CA ASP A 48 13.29 16.85 -15.39
C ASP A 48 13.62 17.00 -16.88
N ASN A 49 13.87 18.24 -17.32
CA ASN A 49 14.19 18.59 -18.71
C ASN A 49 15.44 17.88 -19.23
N ASN A 50 16.33 17.43 -18.35
CA ASN A 50 17.60 16.81 -18.71
C ASN A 50 17.57 15.28 -18.68
N ILE A 51 16.40 14.66 -18.47
CA ILE A 51 16.29 13.20 -18.50
C ILE A 51 16.62 12.72 -19.91
N ASN A 52 17.66 11.89 -19.98
CA ASN A 52 18.04 11.17 -21.17
C ASN A 52 18.31 9.72 -20.79
N GLU A 53 17.46 8.80 -21.25
CA GLU A 53 17.58 7.37 -20.98
C GLU A 53 18.90 6.76 -21.48
N ASN A 54 19.59 7.43 -22.40
CA ASN A 54 20.92 7.01 -22.87
C ASN A 54 22.08 7.53 -21.99
N ASN A 55 21.79 8.34 -20.97
CA ASN A 55 22.78 8.83 -20.04
C ASN A 55 22.99 7.82 -18.90
N ALA A 56 24.25 7.44 -18.66
CA ALA A 56 24.64 6.51 -17.60
C ALA A 56 24.22 7.00 -16.20
N ASP A 57 24.25 8.32 -15.95
CA ASP A 57 23.89 8.89 -14.66
C ASP A 57 22.37 8.84 -14.40
N CYS A 58 21.56 9.06 -15.45
CA CYS A 58 20.10 8.88 -15.38
C CYS A 58 19.76 7.41 -15.12
N ASN A 59 20.40 6.48 -15.83
CA ASN A 59 20.20 5.05 -15.62
C ASN A 59 20.60 4.60 -14.20
N ASN A 60 21.70 5.12 -13.67
CA ASN A 60 22.11 4.83 -12.29
C ASN A 60 21.10 5.38 -11.27
N THR A 61 20.54 6.56 -11.53
CA THR A 61 19.50 7.18 -10.69
C THR A 61 18.22 6.34 -10.71
N ILE A 62 17.74 5.93 -11.90
CA ILE A 62 16.56 5.06 -12.04
C ILE A 62 16.78 3.73 -11.32
N LYS A 63 17.98 3.13 -11.43
CA LYS A 63 18.31 1.89 -10.70
C LYS A 63 18.20 2.07 -9.19
N GLN A 64 18.69 3.17 -8.64
CA GLN A 64 18.57 3.45 -7.20
C GLN A 64 17.12 3.68 -6.76
N LEU A 65 16.31 4.35 -7.59
CA LEU A 65 14.88 4.57 -7.33
C LEU A 65 14.07 3.27 -7.41
N LYS A 66 14.42 2.35 -8.34
CA LYS A 66 13.79 1.03 -8.47
C LYS A 66 13.96 0.15 -7.23
N CYS A 67 14.96 0.43 -6.40
CA CYS A 67 15.12 -0.23 -5.10
C CYS A 67 14.04 0.19 -4.06
N VAL A 68 13.23 1.21 -4.36
CA VAL A 68 12.22 1.79 -3.47
C VAL A 68 10.82 1.69 -4.06
N VAL A 69 10.66 2.05 -5.33
CA VAL A 69 9.37 2.05 -6.04
C VAL A 69 9.52 1.35 -7.38
N ASN A 70 8.57 0.49 -7.70
CA ASN A 70 8.64 -0.37 -8.87
C ASN A 70 8.16 0.31 -10.14
N ASN A 71 7.20 1.22 -10.00
CA ASN A 71 6.59 1.92 -11.11
C ASN A 71 7.13 3.35 -11.21
N ILE A 72 8.10 3.55 -12.09
CA ILE A 72 8.74 4.85 -12.32
C ILE A 72 8.38 5.32 -13.72
N ASN A 73 7.86 6.54 -13.82
CA ASN A 73 7.50 7.19 -15.07
C ASN A 73 8.27 8.50 -15.15
N THR A 74 9.07 8.65 -16.19
CA THR A 74 9.90 9.82 -16.42
C THR A 74 9.28 10.71 -17.48
N PHE A 75 9.37 12.02 -17.28
CA PHE A 75 8.87 13.03 -18.21
C PHE A 75 9.90 14.14 -18.36
N THR A 76 10.04 14.64 -19.58
CA THR A 76 10.81 15.87 -19.88
C THR A 76 9.87 17.04 -20.15
N ASP A 77 8.62 16.77 -20.51
CA ASP A 77 7.59 17.78 -20.76
C ASP A 77 6.62 17.91 -19.58
N SER A 78 6.31 19.16 -19.21
CA SER A 78 5.44 19.45 -18.07
C SER A 78 3.97 19.18 -18.37
N GLU A 79 3.51 19.42 -19.60
CA GLU A 79 2.11 19.23 -19.98
C GLU A 79 1.78 17.73 -20.05
N GLU A 80 2.63 16.95 -20.72
CA GLU A 80 2.50 15.48 -20.78
C GLU A 80 2.50 14.86 -19.37
N CYS A 81 3.36 15.37 -18.48
CA CYS A 81 3.41 14.95 -17.08
C CYS A 81 2.07 15.20 -16.36
N VAL A 82 1.46 16.38 -16.54
CA VAL A 82 0.17 16.72 -15.92
C VAL A 82 -0.94 15.85 -16.49
N GLU A 83 -1.01 15.70 -17.81
CA GLU A 83 -2.01 14.85 -18.47
C GLU A 83 -1.93 13.42 -17.95
N PHE A 84 -0.72 12.86 -17.85
CA PHE A 84 -0.52 11.52 -17.29
C PHE A 84 -1.03 11.42 -15.85
N ILE A 85 -0.69 12.37 -14.97
CA ILE A 85 -1.13 12.39 -13.56
C ILE A 85 -2.67 12.36 -13.49
N GLN A 86 -3.36 13.10 -14.35
CA GLN A 86 -4.82 13.17 -14.39
C GLN A 86 -5.48 11.84 -14.78
N THR A 87 -4.78 10.95 -15.50
CA THR A 87 -5.32 9.62 -15.86
C THR A 87 -5.31 8.60 -14.72
N ILE A 88 -4.62 8.91 -13.61
CA ILE A 88 -4.45 7.99 -12.48
C ILE A 88 -5.60 8.19 -11.49
N ASN A 89 -6.25 7.09 -11.10
CA ASN A 89 -7.42 7.14 -10.21
C ASN A 89 -7.19 6.45 -8.86
N ASN A 90 -6.50 5.30 -8.83
CA ASN A 90 -6.46 4.41 -7.67
C ASN A 90 -5.08 4.31 -7.00
N ASN A 91 -4.07 4.99 -7.55
CA ASN A 91 -2.69 4.96 -7.07
C ASN A 91 -2.30 6.34 -6.52
N LYS A 92 -1.34 6.32 -5.61
CA LYS A 92 -0.75 7.54 -5.04
C LYS A 92 0.53 7.89 -5.78
N ILE A 93 0.70 9.16 -6.08
CA ILE A 93 1.84 9.67 -6.83
C ILE A 93 2.82 10.33 -5.87
N CYS A 94 4.05 9.82 -5.89
CA CYS A 94 5.23 10.52 -5.41
C CYS A 94 5.90 11.17 -6.62
N MET A 95 6.09 12.48 -6.59
CA MET A 95 6.70 13.22 -7.67
C MET A 95 8.12 13.67 -7.28
N ILE A 96 9.10 13.39 -8.13
CA ILE A 96 10.42 14.02 -8.10
C ILE A 96 10.43 15.06 -9.21
N VAL A 97 10.80 16.29 -8.88
CA VAL A 97 10.87 17.38 -9.85
C VAL A 97 12.19 18.11 -9.75
N SER A 98 12.78 18.43 -10.90
CA SER A 98 13.95 19.31 -10.97
C SER A 98 13.65 20.73 -10.50
N GLU A 99 14.65 21.41 -9.93
CA GLU A 99 14.53 22.80 -9.48
C GLU A 99 13.98 23.75 -10.57
N SER A 100 14.41 23.55 -11.82
CA SER A 100 14.09 24.43 -12.95
C SER A 100 12.61 24.38 -13.32
N LEU A 101 11.96 23.24 -13.07
CA LEU A 101 10.54 23.00 -13.37
C LEU A 101 9.63 23.15 -12.16
N ALA A 102 10.16 22.99 -10.93
CA ALA A 102 9.35 22.94 -9.72
C ALA A 102 8.43 24.15 -9.53
N LYS A 103 8.92 25.37 -9.76
CA LYS A 103 8.09 26.59 -9.62
C LYS A 103 6.95 26.68 -10.64
N HIS A 104 7.12 26.05 -11.80
CA HIS A 104 6.11 26.01 -12.85
C HIS A 104 5.07 24.91 -12.55
N ILE A 105 5.52 23.69 -12.24
CA ILE A 105 4.63 22.53 -12.17
C ILE A 105 3.88 22.41 -10.83
N VAL A 106 4.52 22.73 -9.70
CA VAL A 106 3.94 22.51 -8.37
C VAL A 106 2.58 23.21 -8.21
N PRO A 107 2.38 24.47 -8.63
CA PRO A 107 1.06 25.11 -8.56
C PRO A 107 -0.05 24.37 -9.32
N HIS A 108 0.27 23.61 -10.36
CA HIS A 108 -0.70 22.89 -11.19
C HIS A 108 -1.07 21.51 -10.63
N VAL A 109 -0.12 20.86 -9.95
CA VAL A 109 -0.29 19.48 -9.45
C VAL A 109 -0.55 19.41 -7.95
N HIS A 110 -0.29 20.48 -7.21
CA HIS A 110 -0.40 20.48 -5.75
C HIS A 110 -1.83 20.14 -5.27
N ASP A 111 -2.86 20.63 -5.95
CA ASP A 111 -4.25 20.38 -5.53
C ASP A 111 -4.80 19.03 -6.02
N MET A 112 -4.02 18.28 -6.81
CA MET A 112 -4.43 16.96 -7.31
C MET A 112 -4.40 15.93 -6.18
N SER A 113 -5.52 15.25 -5.92
CA SER A 113 -5.66 14.26 -4.85
C SER A 113 -4.82 12.99 -5.07
N GLN A 114 -4.41 12.74 -6.32
CA GLN A 114 -3.49 11.68 -6.69
C GLN A 114 -2.07 11.95 -6.18
N VAL A 115 -1.65 13.22 -6.13
CA VAL A 115 -0.29 13.61 -5.73
C VAL A 115 -0.25 13.75 -4.22
N ASP A 116 0.50 12.86 -3.56
CA ASP A 116 0.64 12.87 -2.10
C ASP A 116 1.94 13.57 -1.67
N ILE A 117 3.02 13.37 -2.42
CA ILE A 117 4.37 13.79 -2.04
C ILE A 117 5.09 14.39 -3.25
N ILE A 118 5.75 15.53 -3.03
CA ILE A 118 6.64 16.18 -3.99
C ILE A 118 8.03 16.29 -3.35
N LEU A 119 9.05 15.83 -4.08
CA LEU A 119 10.46 15.91 -3.71
C LEU A 119 11.18 16.74 -4.77
N ILE A 120 11.89 17.77 -4.36
CA ILE A 120 12.62 18.63 -5.29
C ILE A 120 14.06 18.15 -5.36
N PHE A 121 14.51 17.82 -6.57
CA PHE A 121 15.90 17.52 -6.85
C PHE A 121 16.62 18.79 -7.32
N TYR A 122 17.72 19.10 -6.64
CA TYR A 122 18.32 20.42 -6.65
C TYR A 122 19.84 20.36 -6.83
N SER A 123 20.38 21.32 -7.57
CA SER A 123 21.78 21.35 -8.02
C SER A 123 22.52 22.67 -7.73
N ASN A 124 21.82 23.81 -7.61
CA ASN A 124 22.46 25.13 -7.48
C ASN A 124 22.74 25.52 -6.00
N GLU A 125 23.04 26.77 -5.63
CA GLU A 125 23.14 27.22 -4.22
C GLU A 125 22.03 28.20 -3.76
N ASP A 126 21.28 28.82 -4.69
CA ASP A 126 20.30 29.89 -4.41
C ASP A 126 18.80 29.49 -4.36
N TRP A 127 18.44 28.22 -4.16
CA TRP A 127 17.03 27.80 -4.13
C TRP A 127 16.27 28.37 -2.93
N ASP A 128 15.12 28.97 -3.23
CA ASP A 128 14.26 29.59 -2.23
C ASP A 128 13.54 28.52 -1.38
N LYS A 129 14.21 28.12 -0.30
CA LYS A 129 13.65 27.22 0.71
C LYS A 129 12.37 27.78 1.37
N ARG A 130 12.10 29.08 1.27
CA ARG A 130 10.85 29.66 1.80
C ARG A 130 9.68 29.32 0.91
N TRP A 131 9.82 29.45 -0.41
CA TRP A 131 8.81 29.03 -1.37
C TRP A 131 8.42 27.56 -1.18
N ALA A 132 9.40 26.67 -1.00
CA ALA A 132 9.10 25.24 -0.80
C ALA A 132 8.24 24.97 0.46
N LYS A 133 8.35 25.82 1.49
CA LYS A 133 7.54 25.69 2.73
C LYS A 133 6.11 26.18 2.57
N GLU A 134 5.82 26.97 1.54
CA GLU A 134 4.46 27.43 1.23
C GLU A 134 3.62 26.32 0.60
N TRP A 135 4.24 25.26 0.09
CA TRP A 135 3.58 24.15 -0.58
C TRP A 135 3.60 22.88 0.28
N PRO A 136 2.47 22.54 0.91
CA PRO A 136 2.49 21.50 1.92
C PRO A 136 2.85 20.08 1.45
N LYS A 137 2.63 19.76 0.17
CA LYS A 137 2.97 18.44 -0.40
C LYS A 137 4.46 18.32 -0.70
N ILE A 138 5.23 19.41 -0.63
CA ILE A 138 6.70 19.34 -0.74
C ILE A 138 7.26 18.80 0.58
N LYS A 139 7.84 17.60 0.52
CA LYS A 139 8.43 16.94 1.70
C LYS A 139 9.92 17.20 1.88
N GLY A 140 10.57 17.72 0.85
CA GLY A 140 11.96 18.16 0.97
C GLY A 140 12.58 18.59 -0.34
N VAL A 141 13.76 19.21 -0.18
CA VAL A 141 14.64 19.62 -1.28
C VAL A 141 15.98 18.92 -1.04
N PHE A 142 16.45 18.17 -2.04
CA PHE A 142 17.56 17.25 -1.88
C PHE A 142 18.61 17.47 -2.96
N ARG A 143 19.88 17.32 -2.59
CA ARG A 143 21.04 17.46 -3.49
C ARG A 143 21.53 16.13 -4.05
N ASP A 144 21.16 15.03 -3.42
CA ASP A 144 21.64 13.71 -3.76
C ASP A 144 20.48 12.72 -3.82
N ILE A 145 20.64 11.73 -4.70
CA ILE A 145 19.64 10.71 -4.93
C ILE A 145 19.44 9.79 -3.71
N LYS A 146 20.46 9.61 -2.86
CA LYS A 146 20.37 8.74 -1.70
C LYS A 146 19.39 9.31 -0.68
N SER A 147 19.49 10.61 -0.39
CA SER A 147 18.54 11.33 0.46
C SER A 147 17.12 11.32 -0.12
N ILE A 148 16.98 11.44 -1.44
CA ILE A 148 15.68 11.26 -2.13
C ILE A 148 15.14 9.85 -1.88
N CYS A 149 15.96 8.81 -2.05
CA CYS A 149 15.53 7.43 -1.81
C CYS A 149 15.09 7.20 -0.36
N GLU A 150 15.76 7.80 0.62
CA GLU A 150 15.37 7.73 2.03
C GLU A 150 14.02 8.41 2.28
N ALA A 151 13.85 9.63 1.79
CA ALA A 151 12.59 10.38 1.88
C ALA A 151 11.45 9.65 1.13
N LEU A 152 11.74 9.07 -0.04
CA LEU A 152 10.80 8.29 -0.82
C LEU A 152 10.38 7.01 -0.09
N ARG A 153 11.32 6.27 0.54
CA ARG A 153 10.98 5.09 1.36
C ARG A 153 10.01 5.44 2.48
N GLN A 154 10.26 6.55 3.17
CA GLN A 154 9.38 7.03 4.22
C GLN A 154 8.01 7.43 3.65
N GLY A 155 8.00 8.15 2.53
CA GLY A 155 6.79 8.57 1.83
C GLY A 155 5.93 7.39 1.38
N VAL A 156 6.54 6.37 0.78
CA VAL A 156 5.87 5.14 0.35
C VAL A 156 5.23 4.43 1.54
N ARG A 157 5.97 4.23 2.63
CA ARG A 157 5.42 3.61 3.85
C ARG A 157 4.20 4.38 4.36
N GLN A 158 4.27 5.71 4.36
CA GLN A 158 3.15 6.55 4.76
C GLN A 158 1.94 6.40 3.83
N CYS A 159 2.15 6.40 2.51
CA CYS A 159 1.08 6.21 1.53
C CYS A 159 0.39 4.85 1.71
N GLU A 160 1.16 3.77 1.92
CA GLU A 160 0.60 2.45 2.19
C GLU A 160 -0.20 2.42 3.50
N GLN A 161 0.36 3.00 4.57
CA GLN A 161 -0.29 3.07 5.89
C GLN A 161 -1.60 3.86 5.88
N ASN A 162 -1.64 4.97 5.14
CA ASN A 162 -2.83 5.81 4.96
C ASN A 162 -3.89 5.14 4.07
N SER A 163 -3.49 4.15 3.27
CA SER A 163 -4.40 3.50 2.34
C SER A 163 -5.03 2.24 2.92
N ILE A 164 -4.77 1.88 4.18
CA ILE A 164 -5.44 0.74 4.80
C ILE A 164 -6.95 1.00 4.82
N SER A 165 -7.71 0.05 4.25
CA SER A 165 -9.17 0.13 4.15
C SER A 165 -9.81 0.03 5.53
N ILE A 166 -10.69 0.98 5.81
CA ILE A 166 -11.50 1.06 7.03
C ILE A 166 -12.97 1.06 6.62
N SER A 167 -13.80 0.32 7.34
CA SER A 167 -15.26 0.34 7.17
C SER A 167 -15.95 0.77 8.45
N PHE A 168 -17.08 1.47 8.31
CA PHE A 168 -17.83 2.03 9.44
C PHE A 168 -19.23 1.40 9.55
N VAL A 169 -19.62 1.03 10.78
CA VAL A 169 -20.93 0.46 11.08
C VAL A 169 -21.57 1.23 12.23
N ALA A 170 -22.52 2.10 11.92
CA ALA A 170 -23.27 2.83 12.94
C ALA A 170 -24.13 1.89 13.81
N SER A 171 -24.24 2.18 15.11
CA SER A 171 -24.92 1.33 16.11
C SER A 171 -26.39 1.04 15.81
N ASN A 172 -27.02 1.82 14.94
CA ASN A 172 -28.45 1.79 14.64
C ASN A 172 -28.77 1.30 13.21
N LYS A 173 -27.76 0.90 12.42
CA LYS A 173 -27.98 0.46 11.03
C LYS A 173 -28.47 -0.98 10.98
N LYS A 174 -29.44 -1.25 10.11
CA LYS A 174 -29.85 -2.60 9.74
C LYS A 174 -28.79 -3.25 8.85
N LEU A 175 -28.77 -4.58 8.80
CA LEU A 175 -27.79 -5.38 8.08
C LEU A 175 -27.73 -5.07 6.57
N ASP A 176 -28.86 -4.72 5.97
CA ASP A 176 -29.02 -4.31 4.56
C ASP A 176 -28.47 -2.91 4.25
N GLN A 177 -28.00 -2.18 5.27
CA GLN A 177 -27.42 -0.84 5.15
C GLN A 177 -25.93 -0.79 5.54
N LEU A 178 -25.32 -1.96 5.76
CA LEU A 178 -23.89 -2.08 5.99
C LEU A 178 -23.12 -1.78 4.71
N ASP A 179 -21.93 -1.20 4.88
CA ASP A 179 -20.96 -1.13 3.79
C ASP A 179 -20.67 -2.56 3.31
N PRO A 180 -20.89 -2.87 2.01
CA PRO A 180 -20.62 -4.20 1.47
C PRO A 180 -19.17 -4.67 1.71
N SER A 181 -18.20 -3.74 1.76
CA SER A 181 -16.79 -4.06 2.01
C SER A 181 -16.57 -4.71 3.38
N PHE A 182 -17.37 -4.32 4.39
CA PHE A 182 -17.35 -4.96 5.72
C PHE A 182 -17.73 -6.44 5.61
N MET A 183 -18.82 -6.76 4.91
CA MET A 183 -19.28 -8.14 4.75
C MET A 183 -18.34 -8.97 3.88
N TYR A 184 -17.85 -8.41 2.78
CA TYR A 184 -17.02 -9.14 1.83
C TYR A 184 -15.67 -9.54 2.40
N THR A 185 -15.04 -8.66 3.19
CA THR A 185 -13.74 -8.95 3.78
C THR A 185 -13.82 -10.09 4.80
N GLN A 186 -14.93 -10.17 5.55
CA GLN A 186 -15.19 -11.29 6.46
C GLN A 186 -15.42 -12.60 5.70
N ILE A 187 -16.32 -12.61 4.72
CA ILE A 187 -16.61 -13.82 3.93
C ILE A 187 -15.33 -14.30 3.21
N LEU A 188 -14.56 -13.37 2.65
CA LEU A 188 -13.30 -13.69 2.00
C LEU A 188 -12.30 -14.33 2.98
N LYS A 189 -12.15 -13.77 4.18
CA LYS A 189 -11.31 -14.34 5.24
C LYS A 189 -11.74 -15.78 5.55
N GLU A 190 -13.02 -16.03 5.77
CA GLU A 190 -13.54 -17.37 6.05
C GLU A 190 -13.25 -18.35 4.91
N ILE A 191 -13.51 -17.94 3.66
CA ILE A 191 -13.22 -18.78 2.48
C ILE A 191 -11.73 -19.11 2.41
N LEU A 192 -10.84 -18.11 2.49
CA LEU A 192 -9.40 -18.32 2.40
C LEU A 192 -8.88 -19.27 3.49
N LEU A 193 -9.43 -19.19 4.70
CA LEU A 193 -9.00 -20.06 5.80
C LEU A 193 -9.48 -21.52 5.66
N THR A 194 -10.57 -21.75 4.91
CA THR A 194 -11.08 -23.11 4.60
C THR A 194 -10.34 -23.79 3.45
N ILE A 195 -9.70 -23.01 2.57
CA ILE A 195 -8.95 -23.55 1.43
C ILE A 195 -7.67 -24.24 1.93
N LYS A 196 -7.43 -25.45 1.43
CA LYS A 196 -6.15 -26.13 1.61
C LYS A 196 -5.20 -25.72 0.50
N PHE A 197 -4.26 -24.83 0.81
CA PHE A 197 -3.22 -24.46 -0.14
C PHE A 197 -2.13 -25.55 -0.22
N GLU A 198 -1.60 -25.74 -1.42
CA GLU A 198 -0.58 -26.72 -1.77
C GLU A 198 0.60 -25.99 -2.45
N ASP A 199 1.76 -26.63 -2.51
CA ASP A 199 2.98 -26.06 -3.11
C ASP A 199 2.80 -25.53 -4.54
N LYS A 200 1.83 -26.08 -5.30
CA LYS A 200 1.51 -25.59 -6.64
C LYS A 200 1.05 -24.12 -6.62
N HIS A 201 0.26 -23.73 -5.62
CA HIS A 201 -0.24 -22.35 -5.53
C HIS A 201 0.90 -21.37 -5.22
N PHE A 202 1.85 -21.80 -4.37
CA PHE A 202 3.08 -21.03 -4.13
C PHE A 202 3.90 -20.86 -5.42
N LYS A 203 4.12 -21.95 -6.18
CA LYS A 203 4.88 -21.90 -7.44
C LYS A 203 4.20 -21.04 -8.51
N GLU A 204 2.88 -21.11 -8.62
CA GLU A 204 2.09 -20.25 -9.51
C GLU A 204 2.24 -18.77 -9.14
N PHE A 205 2.20 -18.45 -7.83
CA PHE A 205 2.44 -17.11 -7.33
C PHE A 205 3.86 -16.61 -7.65
N ILE A 206 4.89 -17.44 -7.43
CA ILE A 206 6.28 -17.08 -7.78
C ILE A 206 6.43 -16.82 -9.28
N THR A 207 5.80 -17.65 -10.12
CA THR A 207 5.83 -17.48 -11.58
C THR A 207 5.20 -16.16 -11.99
N TYR A 208 4.02 -15.86 -11.44
CA TYR A 208 3.34 -14.59 -11.66
C TYR A 208 4.20 -13.38 -11.26
N CYS A 209 4.86 -13.45 -10.09
CA CYS A 209 5.75 -12.37 -9.64
C CYS A 209 6.95 -12.20 -10.59
N ARG A 210 7.59 -13.28 -11.04
CA ARG A 210 8.71 -13.20 -11.99
C ARG A 210 8.32 -12.51 -13.29
N GLU A 211 7.15 -12.84 -13.83
CA GLU A 211 6.63 -12.21 -15.05
C GLU A 211 6.32 -10.72 -14.84
N ALA A 212 5.78 -10.36 -13.67
CA ALA A 212 5.47 -8.98 -13.31
C ALA A 212 6.74 -8.13 -13.08
N PHE A 213 7.82 -8.72 -12.54
CA PHE A 213 9.04 -8.03 -12.13
C PHE A 213 10.24 -8.22 -13.05
N ILE A 214 10.07 -8.75 -14.25
CA ILE A 214 11.18 -9.13 -15.15
C ILE A 214 12.19 -8.00 -15.48
N GLU A 215 11.77 -6.72 -15.37
CA GLU A 215 12.62 -5.54 -15.60
C GLU A 215 13.12 -4.86 -14.32
N ASN A 216 12.87 -5.48 -13.16
CA ASN A 216 13.33 -5.04 -11.85
C ASN A 216 14.23 -6.11 -11.22
N GLU A 217 15.52 -6.05 -11.57
CA GLU A 217 16.55 -6.96 -11.03
C GLU A 217 16.55 -7.01 -9.49
N TYR A 218 16.24 -5.90 -8.83
CA TYR A 218 16.24 -5.82 -7.37
C TYR A 218 15.11 -6.66 -6.75
N ASP A 219 13.89 -6.57 -7.28
CA ASP A 219 12.78 -7.39 -6.80
C ASP A 219 12.85 -8.84 -7.28
N LEU A 220 13.44 -9.11 -8.46
CA LEU A 220 13.73 -10.48 -8.89
C LEU A 220 14.58 -11.23 -7.85
N HIS A 221 15.62 -10.58 -7.32
CA HIS A 221 16.43 -11.20 -6.25
C HIS A 221 15.61 -11.50 -4.98
N LYS A 222 14.63 -10.64 -4.64
CA LYS A 222 13.73 -10.90 -3.52
C LYS A 222 12.77 -12.05 -3.79
N ILE A 223 12.31 -12.21 -5.03
CA ILE A 223 11.48 -13.35 -5.44
C ILE A 223 12.28 -14.65 -5.37
N GLU A 224 13.54 -14.66 -5.81
CA GLU A 224 14.44 -15.81 -5.66
C GLU A 224 14.68 -16.16 -4.20
N LYS A 225 14.85 -15.14 -3.35
CA LYS A 225 14.98 -15.34 -1.90
C LYS A 225 13.70 -15.93 -1.32
N LEU A 226 12.53 -15.41 -1.71
CA LEU A 226 11.25 -15.93 -1.27
C LEU A 226 11.08 -17.39 -1.68
N GLU A 227 11.29 -17.73 -2.95
CA GLU A 227 11.14 -19.11 -3.44
C GLU A 227 12.03 -20.10 -2.69
N ARG A 228 13.27 -19.72 -2.38
CA ARG A 228 14.23 -20.59 -1.70
C ARG A 228 13.99 -20.69 -0.20
N ASP A 229 13.74 -19.57 0.47
CA ASP A 229 13.80 -19.46 1.93
C ASP A 229 12.40 -19.37 2.58
N TYR A 230 11.29 -19.50 1.81
CA TYR A 230 9.93 -19.23 2.32
C TYR A 230 9.62 -20.01 3.61
N HIS A 231 9.87 -21.32 3.60
CA HIS A 231 9.60 -22.21 4.71
C HIS A 231 10.66 -22.18 5.83
N ASP A 232 11.81 -21.55 5.59
CA ASP A 232 12.87 -21.39 6.59
C ASP A 232 12.58 -20.21 7.54
N GLN A 233 11.63 -19.36 7.17
CA GLN A 233 11.20 -18.20 7.95
C GLN A 233 9.70 -18.26 8.25
N LYS A 234 9.27 -17.49 9.25
CA LYS A 234 7.85 -17.39 9.60
C LYS A 234 7.09 -16.47 8.62
N PRO A 235 5.81 -16.72 8.34
CA PRO A 235 4.99 -15.82 7.52
C PRO A 235 5.01 -14.36 7.99
N ILE A 236 5.00 -14.11 9.30
CA ILE A 236 5.11 -12.75 9.88
C ILE A 236 6.43 -12.08 9.52
N TRP A 237 7.53 -12.85 9.47
CA TRP A 237 8.84 -12.35 9.04
C TRP A 237 8.78 -11.85 7.60
N TRP A 238 8.16 -12.61 6.70
CA TRP A 238 7.97 -12.21 5.30
C TRP A 238 7.03 -11.01 5.14
N TYR A 239 6.01 -10.90 5.98
CA TYR A 239 5.09 -9.76 5.97
C TYR A 239 5.78 -8.46 6.37
N THR A 240 6.70 -8.52 7.33
CA THR A 240 7.45 -7.36 7.84
C THR A 240 8.76 -7.11 7.08
N TYR A 241 9.27 -8.10 6.35
CA TYR A 241 10.44 -7.98 5.50
C TYR A 241 10.21 -6.99 4.36
N GLN A 242 11.22 -6.15 4.08
CA GLN A 242 11.14 -5.10 3.07
C GLN A 242 11.14 -5.68 1.64
N CYS A 243 10.00 -6.18 1.20
CA CYS A 243 9.74 -6.74 -0.13
C CYS A 243 8.33 -6.38 -0.63
N PHE A 244 8.00 -6.84 -1.83
CA PHE A 244 6.72 -6.55 -2.49
C PHE A 244 5.50 -7.18 -1.80
N LEU A 245 5.67 -8.20 -0.93
CA LEU A 245 4.55 -8.92 -0.31
C LEU A 245 3.62 -8.00 0.50
N TYR A 246 4.19 -7.11 1.32
CA TYR A 246 3.41 -6.20 2.15
C TYR A 246 2.53 -5.26 1.31
N SER A 247 3.13 -4.59 0.31
CA SER A 247 2.40 -3.63 -0.53
C SER A 247 1.37 -4.33 -1.41
N MET A 248 1.76 -5.45 -2.01
CA MET A 248 0.89 -6.23 -2.90
C MET A 248 -0.33 -6.78 -2.16
N LEU A 249 -0.12 -7.38 -0.98
CA LEU A 249 -1.21 -7.90 -0.15
C LEU A 249 -2.15 -6.76 0.27
N ASN A 250 -1.61 -5.68 0.82
CA ASN A 250 -2.43 -4.60 1.35
C ASN A 250 -3.21 -3.86 0.26
N GLN A 251 -2.61 -3.67 -0.91
CA GLN A 251 -3.29 -3.10 -2.07
C GLN A 251 -4.39 -4.04 -2.59
N ALA A 252 -4.12 -5.35 -2.70
CA ALA A 252 -5.08 -6.31 -3.19
C ALA A 252 -6.32 -6.37 -2.29
N LEU A 253 -6.14 -6.41 -0.96
CA LEU A 253 -7.24 -6.35 0.00
C LEU A 253 -8.01 -5.02 -0.07
N ARG A 254 -7.31 -3.88 -0.20
CA ARG A 254 -7.94 -2.56 -0.30
C ARG A 254 -8.82 -2.42 -1.55
N LEU A 255 -8.32 -2.90 -2.69
CA LEU A 255 -9.01 -2.80 -3.98
C LEU A 255 -9.94 -3.99 -4.25
N MET A 256 -9.99 -4.96 -3.34
CA MET A 256 -10.70 -6.23 -3.52
C MET A 256 -10.31 -6.93 -4.85
N ASP A 257 -9.01 -6.92 -5.19
CA ASP A 257 -8.50 -7.58 -6.40
C ASP A 257 -8.47 -9.10 -6.19
N VAL A 258 -9.57 -9.76 -6.52
CA VAL A 258 -9.77 -11.21 -6.29
C VAL A 258 -8.69 -12.06 -6.97
N ASP A 259 -8.17 -11.67 -8.13
CA ASP A 259 -7.12 -12.44 -8.82
C ASP A 259 -5.84 -12.47 -7.98
N ILE A 260 -5.41 -11.31 -7.47
CA ILE A 260 -4.23 -11.21 -6.61
C ILE A 260 -4.48 -11.88 -5.26
N ILE A 261 -5.64 -11.65 -4.65
CA ILE A 261 -6.00 -12.24 -3.35
C ILE A 261 -5.97 -13.77 -3.40
N VAL A 262 -6.52 -14.38 -4.46
CA VAL A 262 -6.51 -15.85 -4.63
C VAL A 262 -5.08 -16.36 -4.80
N ARG A 263 -4.25 -15.69 -5.61
CA ARG A 263 -2.84 -16.04 -5.79
C ARG A 263 -2.04 -15.94 -4.49
N MET A 264 -2.33 -14.92 -3.67
CA MET A 264 -1.72 -14.72 -2.35
C MET A 264 -2.43 -15.50 -1.23
N GLY A 265 -3.46 -16.29 -1.55
CA GLY A 265 -4.32 -16.93 -0.56
C GLY A 265 -3.55 -17.84 0.40
N PHE A 266 -2.52 -18.55 -0.10
CA PHE A 266 -1.64 -19.36 0.73
C PHE A 266 -0.93 -18.50 1.79
N PHE A 267 -0.38 -17.35 1.38
CA PHE A 267 0.36 -16.46 2.26
C PHE A 267 -0.57 -15.76 3.27
N ILE A 268 -1.76 -15.34 2.84
CA ILE A 268 -2.78 -14.77 3.73
C ILE A 268 -3.19 -15.78 4.81
N SER A 269 -3.41 -17.04 4.41
CA SER A 269 -3.79 -18.14 5.33
C SER A 269 -2.65 -18.47 6.29
N ASP A 270 -1.42 -18.59 5.79
CA ASP A 270 -0.22 -18.86 6.59
C ASP A 270 0.03 -17.73 7.59
N LEU A 271 -0.08 -16.46 7.16
CA LEU A 271 0.09 -15.29 8.01
C LEU A 271 -0.97 -15.24 9.12
N HIS A 272 -2.24 -15.49 8.80
CA HIS A 272 -3.30 -15.56 9.79
C HIS A 272 -3.04 -16.65 10.84
N ARG A 273 -2.70 -17.87 10.39
CA ARG A 273 -2.43 -19.01 11.28
C ARG A 273 -1.20 -18.80 12.15
N ASP A 274 -0.18 -18.12 11.64
CA ASP A 274 1.00 -17.79 12.42
C ASP A 274 0.69 -16.76 13.53
N ILE A 275 -0.16 -15.77 13.23
CA ILE A 275 -0.68 -14.83 14.24
C ILE A 275 -1.55 -15.55 15.26
N GLU A 276 -2.44 -16.44 14.82
CA GLU A 276 -3.30 -17.25 15.69
C GLU A 276 -2.48 -18.12 16.67
N ARG A 277 -1.46 -18.82 16.16
CA ARG A 277 -0.54 -19.61 16.97
C ARG A 277 0.15 -18.75 18.03
N LEU A 278 0.70 -17.59 17.65
CA LEU A 278 1.35 -16.68 18.60
C LEU A 278 0.35 -16.07 19.60
N HIS A 279 -0.88 -15.78 19.18
CA HIS A 279 -1.93 -15.30 20.06
C HIS A 279 -2.18 -16.33 21.17
N SER A 280 -2.37 -17.60 20.81
CA SER A 280 -2.52 -18.70 21.77
C SER A 280 -1.33 -18.84 22.71
N GLU A 281 -0.10 -18.76 22.19
CA GLU A 281 1.13 -18.81 22.99
C GLU A 281 1.22 -17.66 24.02
N HIS A 282 0.74 -16.47 23.67
CA HIS A 282 0.79 -15.30 24.56
C HIS A 282 -0.39 -15.20 25.53
N PHE A 283 -1.58 -15.67 25.15
CA PHE A 283 -2.84 -15.30 25.83
C PHE A 283 -3.73 -16.48 26.27
N ASP A 284 -3.41 -17.74 25.96
CA ASP A 284 -4.20 -18.89 26.46
C ASP A 284 -3.84 -19.30 27.91
N GLY A 285 -2.96 -18.55 28.59
CA GLY A 285 -2.53 -18.77 29.99
C GLY A 285 -3.04 -17.74 31.00
N GLU A 286 -2.58 -17.82 32.27
CA GLU A 286 -3.02 -16.97 33.41
C GLU A 286 -2.77 -15.45 33.25
N GLN A 287 -2.15 -14.99 32.15
CA GLN A 287 -1.91 -13.57 31.85
C GLN A 287 -2.98 -12.92 30.95
N SER A 288 -4.02 -13.66 30.56
CA SER A 288 -5.05 -13.24 29.59
C SER A 288 -5.91 -12.05 30.02
N ASP A 289 -6.01 -11.76 31.32
CA ASP A 289 -6.88 -10.70 31.86
C ASP A 289 -6.27 -9.29 31.79
N LYS A 290 -5.00 -9.16 31.41
CA LYS A 290 -4.34 -7.86 31.36
C LYS A 290 -4.72 -7.11 30.10
N THR A 291 -5.54 -6.09 30.27
CA THR A 291 -5.77 -5.09 29.23
C THR A 291 -4.49 -4.29 28.96
N PHE A 292 -4.28 -3.93 27.69
CA PHE A 292 -3.17 -3.09 27.28
C PHE A 292 -3.60 -2.12 26.17
N THR A 293 -2.75 -1.15 25.86
CA THR A 293 -3.03 -0.15 24.83
C THR A 293 -2.01 -0.26 23.71
N VAL A 294 -2.51 -0.15 22.48
CA VAL A 294 -1.69 0.01 21.27
C VAL A 294 -2.12 1.26 20.52
N TYR A 295 -1.21 1.75 19.70
CA TYR A 295 -1.33 2.99 18.98
C TYR A 295 -1.16 2.77 17.49
N ARG A 296 -1.83 3.61 16.70
CA ARG A 296 -1.61 3.70 15.25
C ARG A 296 -1.91 5.11 14.79
N GLY A 297 -0.92 5.76 14.18
CA GLY A 297 -1.14 7.02 13.46
C GLY A 297 -1.40 6.77 11.98
N GLN A 298 -2.33 7.49 11.38
CA GLN A 298 -2.49 7.57 9.93
C GLN A 298 -3.24 8.83 9.55
N CYS A 299 -3.25 9.16 8.27
CA CYS A 299 -4.11 10.19 7.71
C CYS A 299 -5.37 9.54 7.10
N LEU A 300 -6.52 10.16 7.30
CA LEU A 300 -7.79 9.81 6.67
C LEU A 300 -8.18 10.87 5.64
N SER A 301 -8.99 10.49 4.66
CA SER A 301 -9.71 11.47 3.85
C SER A 301 -10.70 12.26 4.72
N LYS A 302 -11.11 13.44 4.25
CA LYS A 302 -12.17 14.23 4.92
C LYS A 302 -13.46 13.42 5.00
N GLU A 303 -13.77 12.69 3.94
CA GLU A 303 -14.96 11.85 3.81
C GLU A 303 -14.97 10.76 4.88
N ASP A 304 -13.89 9.98 4.98
CA ASP A 304 -13.76 8.91 5.98
C ASP A 304 -13.79 9.48 7.41
N PHE A 305 -13.15 10.63 7.63
CA PHE A 305 -13.17 11.28 8.94
C PHE A 305 -14.59 11.75 9.32
N ILE A 306 -15.32 12.34 8.37
CA ILE A 306 -16.73 12.72 8.57
C ILE A 306 -17.59 11.48 8.84
N GLU A 307 -17.39 10.38 8.13
CA GLU A 307 -18.13 9.14 8.38
C GLU A 307 -17.80 8.54 9.76
N MET A 308 -16.52 8.52 10.14
CA MET A 308 -16.07 8.08 11.46
C MET A 308 -16.72 8.91 12.58
N THR A 309 -16.77 10.23 12.43
CA THR A 309 -17.38 11.12 13.44
C THR A 309 -18.88 10.89 13.60
N LYS A 310 -19.59 10.64 12.49
CA LYS A 310 -21.01 10.24 12.51
C LYS A 310 -21.24 8.86 13.12
N THR A 311 -20.21 8.00 13.11
CA THR A 311 -20.24 6.62 13.60
C THR A 311 -19.74 6.49 15.04
N LYS A 312 -19.55 7.59 15.77
CA LYS A 312 -19.19 7.55 17.20
C LYS A 312 -20.20 6.71 18.00
N GLY A 313 -19.69 5.81 18.85
CA GLY A 313 -20.46 4.80 19.57
C GLY A 313 -20.78 3.53 18.77
N GLY A 314 -20.54 3.55 17.45
CA GLY A 314 -20.62 2.42 16.53
C GLY A 314 -19.30 1.68 16.39
N LEU A 315 -19.17 0.94 15.29
CA LEU A 315 -18.00 0.11 15.00
C LEU A 315 -17.18 0.64 13.83
N LEU A 316 -15.89 0.33 13.89
CA LEU A 316 -14.88 0.56 12.88
C LEU A 316 -14.17 -0.78 12.64
N SER A 317 -14.05 -1.21 11.39
CA SER A 317 -13.26 -2.39 11.03
C SER A 317 -12.04 -1.98 10.23
N PHE A 318 -10.89 -2.56 10.57
CA PHE A 318 -9.73 -2.57 9.70
C PHE A 318 -9.77 -3.85 8.86
N ASN A 319 -9.93 -3.67 7.55
CA ASN A 319 -10.17 -4.78 6.62
C ASN A 319 -8.89 -5.57 6.29
N ASN A 320 -7.74 -4.92 6.42
CA ASN A 320 -6.43 -5.53 6.21
C ASN A 320 -5.85 -6.05 7.53
N PHE A 321 -4.72 -6.77 7.46
CA PHE A 321 -3.86 -6.96 8.62
C PHE A 321 -3.45 -5.61 9.19
N LEU A 322 -3.54 -5.48 10.51
CA LEU A 322 -3.40 -4.19 11.19
C LEU A 322 -2.14 -4.21 12.05
N SER A 323 -1.12 -3.48 11.59
CA SER A 323 0.09 -3.21 12.35
C SER A 323 -0.13 -2.02 13.30
N THR A 324 0.27 -2.18 14.56
CA THR A 324 0.18 -1.19 15.63
C THR A 324 1.45 -1.21 16.48
N SER A 325 1.70 -0.15 17.24
CA SER A 325 2.83 -0.11 18.17
C SER A 325 2.37 0.11 19.60
N LYS A 326 3.06 -0.49 20.58
CA LYS A 326 2.89 -0.10 21.99
C LYS A 326 3.51 1.28 22.29
N ASP A 327 4.40 1.76 21.43
CA ASP A 327 4.98 3.10 21.52
C ASP A 327 4.07 4.13 20.83
N ARG A 328 3.59 5.08 21.63
CA ARG A 328 2.73 6.17 21.19
C ARG A 328 3.43 7.10 20.21
N ASP A 329 4.71 7.41 20.42
CA ASP A 329 5.44 8.41 19.65
C ASP A 329 5.84 7.87 18.28
N VAL A 330 6.19 6.57 18.21
CA VAL A 330 6.36 5.84 16.94
C VAL A 330 5.09 5.94 16.09
N SER A 331 3.94 5.71 16.70
CA SER A 331 2.65 5.80 16.00
C SER A 331 2.29 7.23 15.63
N LEU A 332 2.51 8.17 16.55
CA LEU A 332 2.22 9.58 16.33
C LEU A 332 3.04 10.13 15.16
N PHE A 333 4.23 9.63 14.86
CA PHE A 333 5.01 10.08 13.70
C PHE A 333 4.23 10.07 12.37
N PHE A 334 3.26 9.14 12.21
CA PHE A 334 2.50 8.94 10.98
C PHE A 334 1.23 9.81 10.85
N ALA A 335 0.81 10.52 11.90
CA ALA A 335 -0.44 11.32 11.90
C ALA A 335 -0.27 12.83 11.56
N PRO A 336 0.78 13.55 12.00
CA PRO A 336 0.95 15.00 11.84
C PRO A 336 1.09 15.50 10.40
N GLN A 337 1.33 14.63 9.42
CA GLN A 337 1.51 15.08 8.04
C GLN A 337 0.23 15.65 7.41
N ALA A 338 -0.94 15.42 8.00
CA ALA A 338 -2.19 16.11 7.66
C ALA A 338 -2.16 17.62 7.90
N ALA A 339 -1.28 18.12 8.80
CA ALA A 339 -1.11 19.57 8.96
C ALA A 339 -0.56 20.24 7.69
N THR A 340 0.02 19.43 6.79
CA THR A 340 0.46 19.90 5.48
C THR A 340 -0.63 19.70 4.42
N ASN A 341 -1.14 18.50 4.19
CA ASN A 341 -2.15 18.30 3.15
C ASN A 341 -3.56 18.71 3.64
N PRO A 342 -4.19 19.78 3.09
CA PRO A 342 -5.49 20.24 3.55
C PRO A 342 -6.61 19.22 3.31
N ASP A 343 -6.42 18.21 2.46
CA ASP A 343 -7.40 17.16 2.14
C ASP A 343 -7.33 15.94 3.06
N LEU A 344 -6.36 15.92 3.97
CA LEU A 344 -6.17 14.84 4.91
C LEU A 344 -6.41 15.32 6.34
N ILE A 345 -6.92 14.40 7.16
CA ILE A 345 -7.06 14.59 8.60
C ILE A 345 -6.17 13.59 9.31
N GLY A 346 -5.31 14.08 10.20
CA GLY A 346 -4.39 13.26 10.96
C GLY A 346 -5.14 12.61 12.11
N VAL A 347 -4.99 11.30 12.25
CA VAL A 347 -5.64 10.54 13.32
C VAL A 347 -4.61 9.69 14.03
N LEU A 348 -4.54 9.84 15.36
CA LEU A 348 -3.91 8.88 16.25
C LEU A 348 -5.00 8.01 16.88
N PHE A 349 -5.07 6.75 16.44
CA PHE A 349 -5.88 5.75 17.11
C PHE A 349 -5.20 5.29 18.39
N VAL A 350 -5.96 5.32 19.49
CA VAL A 350 -5.57 4.79 20.80
C VAL A 350 -6.50 3.62 21.09
N MET A 351 -5.97 2.40 20.97
CA MET A 351 -6.77 1.19 20.96
C MET A 351 -6.59 0.44 22.29
N SER A 352 -7.68 0.27 23.03
CA SER A 352 -7.72 -0.53 24.25
C SER A 352 -8.01 -1.98 23.90
N ILE A 353 -7.08 -2.86 24.26
CA ILE A 353 -7.11 -4.27 23.92
C ILE A 353 -7.42 -5.06 25.18
N ASN A 354 -8.49 -5.85 25.12
CA ASN A 354 -8.74 -6.92 26.08
C ASN A 354 -8.68 -8.27 25.35
N PRO A 355 -7.67 -9.12 25.63
CA PRO A 355 -7.53 -10.43 24.99
C PRO A 355 -8.76 -11.32 25.13
N THR A 356 -9.52 -11.20 26.23
CA THR A 356 -10.71 -12.05 26.48
C THR A 356 -11.90 -11.74 25.57
N TYR A 357 -11.89 -10.59 24.88
CA TYR A 357 -13.01 -10.09 24.09
C TYR A 357 -12.77 -10.15 22.59
N SER A 358 -11.72 -10.84 22.10
CA SER A 358 -11.41 -10.92 20.67
C SER A 358 -11.59 -12.33 20.11
N ILE A 359 -12.27 -12.43 18.98
CA ILE A 359 -12.27 -13.60 18.09
C ILE A 359 -11.16 -13.43 17.03
N THR A 360 -10.80 -12.19 16.70
CA THR A 360 -9.73 -11.95 15.74
C THR A 360 -8.37 -12.04 16.45
N PRO A 361 -7.50 -12.96 16.01
CA PRO A 361 -6.21 -13.15 16.67
C PRO A 361 -5.28 -11.96 16.42
N PHE A 362 -4.41 -11.72 17.39
CA PHE A 362 -3.35 -10.72 17.33
C PHE A 362 -2.14 -11.19 18.13
N ALA A 363 -0.95 -10.69 17.82
CA ALA A 363 0.24 -11.08 18.53
C ALA A 363 1.27 -9.95 18.59
N SER A 364 2.06 -9.94 19.66
CA SER A 364 3.33 -9.22 19.67
C SER A 364 4.25 -9.90 18.65
N VAL A 365 4.85 -9.14 17.74
CA VAL A 365 5.69 -9.69 16.66
C VAL A 365 7.17 -9.34 16.79
N THR A 366 7.56 -8.62 17.83
CA THR A 366 8.95 -8.19 18.11
C THR A 366 9.99 -9.30 17.93
N ASP A 367 9.71 -10.53 18.38
CA ASP A 367 10.68 -11.63 18.34
C ASP A 367 10.70 -12.40 17.01
N VAL A 368 9.70 -12.19 16.15
CA VAL A 368 9.51 -12.97 14.91
C VAL A 368 9.49 -12.12 13.64
N SER A 369 9.32 -10.80 13.78
CA SER A 369 9.35 -9.86 12.67
C SER A 369 10.77 -9.73 12.11
N TYR A 370 10.87 -9.14 10.93
CA TYR A 370 12.16 -8.73 10.38
C TYR A 370 12.82 -7.60 11.21
N PHE A 371 12.02 -6.76 11.87
CA PHE A 371 12.48 -5.64 12.69
C PHE A 371 12.39 -5.96 14.18
N HIS A 372 13.47 -6.50 14.74
CA HIS A 372 13.51 -6.96 16.14
C HIS A 372 13.44 -5.86 17.21
N THR A 373 13.50 -4.58 16.82
CA THR A 373 13.52 -3.45 17.75
C THR A 373 12.16 -2.79 17.92
N GLU A 374 11.16 -3.19 17.13
CA GLU A 374 9.84 -2.57 17.15
C GLU A 374 8.93 -3.33 18.12
N ASP A 375 8.30 -2.61 19.06
CA ASP A 375 7.27 -3.15 19.94
C ASP A 375 5.92 -3.19 19.20
N GLU A 376 5.92 -3.94 18.11
CA GLU A 376 4.81 -4.09 17.18
C GLU A 376 3.82 -5.16 17.65
N VAL A 377 2.53 -4.84 17.60
CA VAL A 377 1.43 -5.79 17.73
C VAL A 377 0.68 -5.85 16.40
N LEU A 378 0.67 -7.04 15.80
CA LEU A 378 0.02 -7.31 14.52
C LEU A 378 -1.30 -8.03 14.75
N PHE A 379 -2.39 -7.47 14.22
CA PHE A 379 -3.70 -8.09 14.22
C PHE A 379 -4.01 -8.72 12.87
N SER A 380 -4.73 -9.82 12.90
CA SER A 380 -5.29 -10.43 11.69
C SER A 380 -6.25 -9.48 10.97
N MET A 381 -6.50 -9.76 9.68
CA MET A 381 -7.51 -9.05 8.90
C MET A 381 -8.92 -9.11 9.51
N HIS A 382 -9.70 -8.08 9.20
CA HIS A 382 -11.06 -7.85 9.71
C HIS A 382 -11.08 -7.75 11.25
N THR A 383 -10.25 -6.85 11.79
CA THR A 383 -10.26 -6.53 13.23
C THR A 383 -11.23 -5.38 13.49
N ILE A 384 -12.15 -5.59 14.44
CA ILE A 384 -13.25 -4.65 14.71
C ILE A 384 -13.05 -3.96 16.06
N PHE A 385 -13.29 -2.66 16.05
CA PHE A 385 -13.22 -1.80 17.21
C PHE A 385 -14.53 -1.02 17.39
N ARG A 386 -14.88 -0.70 18.63
CA ARG A 386 -15.90 0.31 18.94
C ARG A 386 -15.26 1.68 19.00
N ILE A 387 -15.90 2.68 18.39
CA ILE A 387 -15.46 4.08 18.46
C ILE A 387 -16.01 4.69 19.75
N GLU A 388 -15.17 4.89 20.75
CA GLU A 388 -15.59 5.44 22.04
C GLU A 388 -15.64 6.96 22.00
N ASP A 389 -14.55 7.59 21.58
CA ASP A 389 -14.41 9.03 21.62
C ASP A 389 -13.46 9.57 20.56
N ILE A 390 -13.67 10.82 20.17
CA ILE A 390 -12.89 11.54 19.17
C ILE A 390 -12.59 12.92 19.73
N LYS A 391 -11.31 13.22 19.93
CA LYS A 391 -10.83 14.47 20.56
C LYS A 391 -9.86 15.17 19.63
N SER A 392 -9.99 16.49 19.49
CA SER A 392 -8.95 17.29 18.82
C SER A 392 -7.69 17.34 19.69
N MET A 393 -6.51 17.25 19.05
CA MET A 393 -5.21 17.27 19.71
C MET A 393 -4.53 18.63 19.53
N GLY A 394 -4.75 19.53 20.49
CA GLY A 394 -4.12 20.86 20.55
C GLY A 394 -4.85 21.91 19.72
N GLU A 395 -4.19 23.06 19.49
CA GLU A 395 -4.74 24.17 18.70
C GLU A 395 -4.78 23.87 17.20
N ASN A 396 -4.12 22.80 16.76
CA ASN A 396 -4.05 22.39 15.37
C ASN A 396 -5.31 21.60 14.99
N HIS A 397 -6.22 22.22 14.24
CA HIS A 397 -7.57 21.71 13.97
C HIS A 397 -7.60 20.46 13.06
N HIS A 398 -6.44 19.94 12.63
CA HIS A 398 -6.28 18.84 11.68
C HIS A 398 -5.69 17.56 12.29
N LEU A 399 -5.49 17.50 13.61
CA LEU A 399 -5.02 16.30 14.30
C LEU A 399 -6.01 15.87 15.38
N TYR A 400 -6.40 14.60 15.36
CA TYR A 400 -7.38 14.03 16.28
C TYR A 400 -6.86 12.77 16.93
N GLN A 401 -7.22 12.58 18.19
CA GLN A 401 -7.11 11.32 18.90
C GLN A 401 -8.45 10.60 18.81
N VAL A 402 -8.43 9.34 18.39
CA VAL A 402 -9.62 8.49 18.34
C VAL A 402 -9.41 7.32 19.29
N ASN A 403 -10.24 7.25 20.32
CA ASN A 403 -10.20 6.18 21.30
C ASN A 403 -11.07 5.02 20.80
N LEU A 404 -10.46 3.85 20.71
CA LEU A 404 -11.07 2.62 20.21
C LEU A 404 -11.00 1.54 21.29
N THR A 405 -12.01 0.69 21.35
CA THR A 405 -12.00 -0.53 22.19
C THR A 405 -12.15 -1.75 21.29
N LEU A 406 -11.27 -2.74 21.43
CA LEU A 406 -11.39 -3.99 20.69
C LEU A 406 -12.71 -4.70 21.06
N THR A 407 -13.44 -5.19 20.06
CA THR A 407 -14.74 -5.86 20.27
C THR A 407 -14.96 -7.00 19.30
N ASN A 408 -15.86 -7.90 19.67
CA ASN A 408 -16.31 -9.01 18.84
C ASN A 408 -17.54 -8.67 17.99
N GLU A 409 -17.65 -9.40 16.87
CA GLU A 409 -18.81 -9.43 15.97
C GLU A 409 -20.11 -9.79 16.70
N ASN A 410 -20.06 -10.66 17.72
CA ASN A 410 -21.24 -11.20 18.41
C ASN A 410 -22.13 -10.13 19.10
N ASN A 411 -21.63 -8.90 19.29
CA ASN A 411 -22.43 -7.78 19.80
C ASN A 411 -23.33 -7.15 18.74
N VAL A 412 -23.16 -7.53 17.47
CA VAL A 412 -24.06 -7.22 16.37
C VAL A 412 -24.73 -8.53 16.00
N SER A 413 -26.05 -8.53 15.75
CA SER A 413 -26.79 -9.74 15.41
C SER A 413 -26.42 -10.27 14.01
N PHE A 414 -25.21 -10.83 13.86
CA PHE A 414 -24.72 -11.49 12.64
C PHE A 414 -25.15 -12.97 12.56
N TYR A 415 -25.72 -13.52 13.64
CA TYR A 415 -26.30 -14.88 13.65
C TYR A 415 -27.31 -15.10 12.51
N SER A 416 -27.96 -14.04 12.02
CA SER A 416 -28.91 -14.07 10.91
C SER A 416 -28.29 -14.43 9.56
N ILE A 417 -26.99 -14.20 9.36
CA ILE A 417 -26.30 -14.48 8.07
C ILE A 417 -25.90 -15.96 8.00
N ARG A 418 -25.49 -16.55 9.12
CA ARG A 418 -25.12 -17.97 9.21
C ARG A 418 -26.27 -18.93 8.86
N ILE A 419 -27.52 -18.52 9.03
CA ILE A 419 -28.69 -19.38 8.83
C ILE A 419 -29.25 -19.27 7.40
N GLY A 420 -28.86 -18.25 6.63
CA GLY A 420 -29.37 -18.01 5.27
C GLY A 420 -28.61 -18.73 4.14
N ILE A 421 -27.53 -19.44 4.45
CA ILE A 421 -26.64 -20.10 3.46
C ILE A 421 -26.73 -21.65 3.50
N ASN A 422 -27.59 -22.23 4.36
CA ASN A 422 -27.85 -23.67 4.35
C ASN A 422 -29.07 -24.06 3.51
#